data_AF-A0A3G2S6R9-F1
#
_entry.id   AF-A0A3G2S6R9-F1
#
_cell.length_a   1.000
_cell.length_b   1.000
_cell.length_c   1.000
_cell.angle_alpha   90.00
_cell.angle_beta   90.00
_cell.angle_gamma   90.00
#
_symmetry.space_group_name_H-M   'P 1'
#
loop_
_entity.id
_entity.type
_entity.pdbx_description
1 polymer ?
#
loop_
_entity_poly.entity_id
_entity_poly.type
_entity_poly.pdbx_seq_one_letter_code
_entity_poly.pdbx_strand_id
1 'polypeptide(L)'
;MRDLTHRSNNDSRLLVATMHSDTFPVAAIRGKCRVKHRDLISHGSPQELAAWKRRDDHFYFYQLFDRYIHRFYEVIPTWKLRNAPENVLQVLRERYSFIVAETSIASELCDVLRVCFVCHEWASTVESVRCDTCRNFFHMQCLTPPLSTKPAKGYSWNCAPCARQHDEVVEEQGVGGGGLDAPSSSATVHGPRSTQSTKRKRTRSNLFSDVLEPENKIVLSSPMDREGLRCFQGWPYRYFGEHSSAMDVFDSHDSIYPRAVTRIGPKFQANVLSCEEQQQHSKNTSLLAKSSPRKNRTTFKMFHAKGVDTMDVDTNDREETSEDDIYERGSDETINVICIPPPDLDWSKVDQYLESLAAPRSNAAKYSYRFMNRALSLLCASGFRYEDAAKHFSQSNDTDFGLFLLSQEEEDLLEKTIVEVTGDMRNLKKALPNRTPAQIVQGLYRWKLRRLKERWQGRERVKITLRGSHTQTEERQRESSPALVQNTT
;
A
#
# COMPACT_ATOMS: atom_id res chain seq x y z
N MET A 1 15.13 12.08 -19.03
CA MET A 1 14.21 11.19 -19.76
C MET A 1 14.95 9.87 -19.93
N ARG A 2 14.52 8.77 -19.31
CA ARG A 2 15.19 7.47 -19.51
C ARG A 2 14.75 6.97 -20.87
N ASP A 3 15.68 7.01 -21.81
CA ASP A 3 15.45 6.61 -23.18
C ASP A 3 15.17 5.09 -23.24
N LEU A 4 14.44 4.62 -24.25
CA LEU A 4 14.14 3.19 -24.48
C LEU A 4 15.41 2.45 -24.99
N THR A 5 16.56 2.66 -24.35
CA THR A 5 17.89 2.22 -24.80
C THR A 5 18.12 0.72 -24.68
N HIS A 6 17.33 0.02 -23.87
CA HIS A 6 17.33 -1.44 -23.78
C HIS A 6 16.09 -2.03 -24.47
N ARG A 7 16.02 -1.91 -25.80
CA ARG A 7 15.03 -2.67 -26.58
C ARG A 7 15.49 -4.12 -26.68
N SER A 8 14.63 -5.08 -26.33
CA SER A 8 14.88 -6.50 -26.56
C SER A 8 14.78 -6.89 -28.04
N ASN A 9 14.19 -6.03 -28.87
CA ASN A 9 13.97 -6.24 -30.29
C ASN A 9 14.63 -5.12 -31.11
N ASN A 10 15.50 -5.50 -32.06
CA ASN A 10 16.27 -4.58 -32.91
C ASN A 10 15.52 -4.16 -34.19
N ASP A 11 14.23 -4.46 -34.32
CA ASP A 11 13.43 -4.04 -35.47
C ASP A 11 13.21 -2.51 -35.48
N SER A 12 13.77 -1.83 -36.48
CA SER A 12 13.63 -0.38 -36.67
C SER A 12 12.21 0.06 -37.03
N ARG A 13 11.35 -0.85 -37.52
CA ARG A 13 9.94 -0.58 -37.83
C ARG A 13 9.02 -0.79 -36.63
N LEU A 14 9.52 -1.37 -35.55
CA LEU A 14 8.76 -1.59 -34.32
C LEU A 14 8.74 -0.33 -33.45
N LEU A 15 7.53 0.15 -33.21
CA LEU A 15 7.22 1.22 -32.27
C LEU A 15 6.56 0.64 -31.02
N VAL A 16 6.54 1.46 -29.98
CA VAL A 16 5.90 1.13 -28.71
C VAL A 16 4.89 2.22 -28.40
N ALA A 17 3.68 1.83 -28.04
CA ALA A 17 2.66 2.77 -27.60
C ALA A 17 3.02 3.32 -26.21
N THR A 18 2.65 4.55 -25.90
CA THR A 18 2.81 5.11 -24.55
C THR A 18 1.70 6.11 -24.28
N MET A 19 1.22 6.17 -23.03
CA MET A 19 0.14 7.07 -22.61
C MET A 19 0.72 8.38 -22.09
N HIS A 20 1.36 9.14 -22.98
CA HIS A 20 2.04 10.37 -22.64
C HIS A 20 1.88 11.43 -23.74
N SER A 21 1.83 12.70 -23.35
CA SER A 21 1.80 13.84 -24.25
C SER A 21 3.04 14.71 -24.02
N ASP A 22 3.84 14.88 -25.06
CA ASP A 22 4.98 15.79 -25.10
C ASP A 22 4.69 16.96 -26.06
N THR A 23 5.22 18.15 -25.76
CA THR A 23 5.09 19.33 -26.63
C THR A 23 6.36 19.49 -27.47
N PHE A 24 6.21 19.49 -28.79
CA PHE A 24 7.32 19.67 -29.74
C PHE A 24 7.08 20.86 -30.67
N PRO A 25 8.13 21.57 -31.12
CA PRO A 25 7.99 22.61 -32.13
C PRO A 25 7.57 21.99 -33.47
N VAL A 26 6.78 22.74 -34.26
CA VAL A 26 6.29 22.29 -35.59
C VAL A 26 7.43 21.90 -36.53
N ALA A 27 8.61 22.54 -36.39
CA ALA A 27 9.82 22.21 -37.15
C ALA A 27 10.36 20.78 -36.91
N ALA A 28 9.93 20.10 -35.84
CA ALA A 28 10.31 18.71 -35.58
C ALA A 28 9.54 17.70 -36.46
N ILE A 29 8.46 18.13 -37.14
CA ILE A 29 7.64 17.26 -38.00
C ILE A 29 8.40 16.98 -39.30
N ARG A 30 8.80 15.72 -39.52
CA ARG A 30 9.50 15.30 -40.74
C ARG A 30 8.59 14.84 -41.88
N GLY A 31 7.39 14.34 -41.57
CA GLY A 31 6.48 13.77 -42.56
C GLY A 31 5.33 12.99 -41.93
N LYS A 32 4.50 12.38 -42.78
CA LYS A 32 3.40 11.50 -42.37
C LYS A 32 3.89 10.06 -42.38
N CYS A 33 3.47 9.26 -41.41
CA CYS A 33 3.73 7.83 -41.37
C CYS A 33 2.44 7.04 -41.12
N ARG A 34 2.48 5.73 -41.37
CA ARG A 34 1.39 4.80 -41.05
C ARG A 34 1.81 3.86 -39.95
N VAL A 35 1.05 3.84 -38.86
CA VAL A 35 1.29 2.99 -37.70
C VAL A 35 0.07 2.11 -37.49
N LYS A 36 0.25 0.78 -37.47
CA LYS A 36 -0.83 -0.18 -37.18
C LYS A 36 -0.42 -1.20 -36.14
N HIS A 37 -1.40 -1.71 -35.41
CA HIS A 37 -1.18 -2.86 -34.55
C HIS A 37 -0.82 -4.10 -35.40
N ARG A 38 0.09 -4.96 -34.93
CA ARG A 38 0.56 -6.15 -35.70
C ARG A 38 -0.59 -7.01 -36.24
N ASP A 39 -1.65 -7.15 -35.45
CA ASP A 39 -2.80 -8.01 -35.79
C ASP A 39 -3.77 -7.36 -36.80
N LEU A 40 -3.71 -6.04 -36.99
CA LEU A 40 -4.58 -5.33 -37.94
C LEU A 40 -3.99 -5.26 -39.36
N ILE A 41 -2.70 -5.61 -39.53
CA ILE A 41 -2.05 -5.56 -40.85
C ILE A 41 -2.65 -6.67 -41.73
N SER A 42 -2.69 -7.90 -41.24
CA SER A 42 -3.33 -9.05 -41.91
C SER A 42 -3.48 -10.23 -40.94
N HIS A 43 -4.26 -10.03 -39.87
CA HIS A 43 -4.45 -11.01 -38.78
C HIS A 43 -3.16 -11.53 -38.12
N GLY A 44 -2.04 -10.81 -38.28
CA GLY A 44 -0.74 -11.17 -37.70
C GLY A 44 0.09 -12.18 -38.52
N SER A 45 -0.24 -12.43 -39.80
CA SER A 45 0.57 -13.28 -40.67
C SER A 45 2.01 -12.76 -40.81
N PRO A 46 3.05 -13.59 -40.60
CA PRO A 46 4.45 -13.17 -40.73
C PRO A 46 4.81 -12.64 -42.12
N GLN A 47 4.18 -13.18 -43.17
CA GLN A 47 4.49 -12.85 -44.57
C GLN A 47 4.01 -11.44 -44.93
N GLU A 48 2.81 -11.07 -44.50
CA GLU A 48 2.24 -9.75 -44.78
C GLU A 48 2.81 -8.68 -43.85
N LEU A 49 3.17 -9.05 -42.62
CA LEU A 49 3.95 -8.16 -41.75
C LEU A 49 5.32 -7.84 -42.38
N ALA A 50 5.98 -8.81 -43.01
CA ALA A 50 7.21 -8.55 -43.76
C ALA A 50 6.96 -7.63 -44.97
N ALA A 51 5.85 -7.80 -45.70
CA ALA A 51 5.46 -6.90 -46.78
C ALA A 51 5.16 -5.47 -46.29
N TRP A 52 4.54 -5.32 -45.12
CA TRP A 52 4.29 -4.04 -44.47
C TRP A 52 5.60 -3.32 -44.12
N LYS A 53 6.56 -4.04 -43.53
CA LYS A 53 7.88 -3.51 -43.15
C LYS A 53 8.72 -3.03 -44.34
N ARG A 54 8.50 -3.59 -45.54
CA ARG A 54 9.18 -3.17 -46.78
C ARG A 54 8.70 -1.82 -47.31
N ARG A 55 7.50 -1.38 -46.95
CA ARG A 55 6.99 -0.07 -47.41
C ARG A 55 7.64 1.05 -46.60
N ASP A 56 7.95 2.15 -47.26
CA ASP A 56 8.48 3.34 -46.59
C ASP A 56 7.44 3.96 -45.65
N ASP A 57 7.91 4.55 -44.55
CA ASP A 57 7.08 5.20 -43.53
C ASP A 57 5.97 4.32 -42.90
N HIS A 58 6.08 3.00 -43.02
CA HIS A 58 5.20 2.02 -42.39
C HIS A 58 5.85 1.43 -41.15
N PHE A 59 5.14 1.53 -40.03
CA PHE A 59 5.56 1.08 -38.71
C PHE A 59 4.46 0.24 -38.06
N TYR A 60 4.82 -0.50 -37.03
CA TYR A 60 3.86 -1.32 -36.31
C TYR A 60 4.16 -1.34 -34.82
N PHE A 61 3.16 -1.72 -34.02
CA PHE A 61 3.30 -1.89 -32.57
C PHE A 61 2.48 -3.09 -32.09
N TYR A 62 2.84 -3.60 -30.92
CA TYR A 62 2.08 -4.62 -30.19
C TYR A 62 2.25 -4.55 -28.67
N GLN A 63 3.03 -3.56 -28.20
CA GLN A 63 3.30 -3.34 -26.79
C GLN A 63 3.06 -1.88 -26.45
N LEU A 64 2.67 -1.68 -25.20
CA LEU A 64 2.63 -0.39 -24.55
C LEU A 64 3.73 -0.33 -23.50
N PHE A 65 4.48 0.75 -23.46
CA PHE A 65 5.46 1.01 -22.41
C PHE A 65 4.97 2.14 -21.52
N ASP A 66 4.78 1.80 -20.24
CA ASP A 66 4.50 2.78 -19.22
C ASP A 66 5.81 3.40 -18.72
N ARG A 67 5.92 4.72 -18.85
CA ARG A 67 7.12 5.48 -18.50
C ARG A 67 7.33 5.62 -16.99
N TYR A 68 6.27 5.58 -16.19
CA TYR A 68 6.34 5.77 -14.74
C TYR A 68 6.66 4.45 -14.02
N ILE A 69 6.07 3.36 -14.47
CA ILE A 69 6.25 2.01 -13.91
C ILE A 69 7.44 1.30 -14.56
N HIS A 70 7.92 1.80 -15.71
CA HIS A 70 8.99 1.20 -16.51
C HIS A 70 8.71 -0.27 -16.86
N ARG A 71 7.47 -0.55 -17.28
CA ARG A 71 7.00 -1.89 -17.66
C ARG A 71 6.38 -1.90 -19.05
N PHE A 72 6.54 -3.03 -19.72
CA PHE A 72 5.87 -3.34 -20.98
C PHE A 72 4.60 -4.12 -20.71
N TYR A 73 3.55 -3.75 -21.44
CA TYR A 73 2.26 -4.40 -21.46
C TYR A 73 1.97 -4.87 -22.88
N GLU A 74 1.21 -5.95 -23.02
CA GLU A 74 0.76 -6.43 -24.33
C GLU A 74 -0.49 -5.66 -24.76
N VAL A 75 -0.49 -5.19 -26.01
CA VAL A 75 -1.67 -4.58 -26.62
C VAL A 75 -2.43 -5.68 -27.37
N ILE A 76 -3.71 -5.85 -27.06
CA ILE A 76 -4.52 -6.93 -27.60
C ILE A 76 -5.78 -6.33 -28.23
N PRO A 77 -6.09 -6.62 -29.49
CA PRO A 77 -7.35 -6.21 -30.08
C PRO A 77 -8.56 -6.81 -29.33
N THR A 78 -9.61 -6.00 -29.11
CA THR A 78 -10.79 -6.43 -28.33
C THR A 78 -11.53 -7.62 -28.93
N TRP A 79 -11.38 -7.86 -30.24
CA TRP A 79 -11.95 -9.01 -30.94
C TRP A 79 -11.27 -10.34 -30.62
N LYS A 80 -10.04 -10.33 -30.08
CA LYS A 80 -9.35 -11.55 -29.62
C LYS A 80 -9.82 -12.00 -28.23
N LEU A 81 -10.54 -11.15 -27.50
CA LEU A 81 -11.00 -11.45 -26.15
C LEU A 81 -12.17 -12.45 -26.20
N ARG A 82 -12.00 -13.55 -25.46
CA ARG A 82 -12.94 -14.67 -25.42
C ARG A 82 -13.34 -15.04 -24.00
N ASN A 83 -12.48 -14.78 -23.01
CA ASN A 83 -12.67 -15.24 -21.64
C ASN A 83 -13.07 -14.09 -20.69
N ALA A 84 -14.27 -13.55 -20.88
CA ALA A 84 -14.92 -12.59 -19.99
C ALA A 84 -16.45 -12.69 -20.14
N PRO A 85 -17.25 -12.13 -19.21
CA PRO A 85 -18.71 -12.07 -19.35
C PRO A 85 -19.14 -11.37 -20.66
N GLU A 86 -20.23 -11.82 -21.28
CA GLU A 86 -20.65 -11.31 -22.60
C GLU A 86 -20.95 -9.81 -22.60
N ASN A 87 -21.58 -9.31 -21.53
CA ASN A 87 -21.82 -7.88 -21.32
C ASN A 87 -20.51 -7.08 -21.26
N VAL A 88 -19.45 -7.62 -20.65
CA VAL A 88 -18.13 -6.98 -20.61
C VAL A 88 -17.49 -6.98 -21.99
N LEU A 89 -17.52 -8.11 -22.70
CA LEU A 89 -16.99 -8.23 -24.06
C LEU A 89 -17.67 -7.27 -25.04
N GLN A 90 -18.99 -7.13 -24.94
CA GLN A 90 -19.76 -6.19 -25.75
C GLN A 90 -19.29 -4.75 -25.54
N VAL A 91 -19.21 -4.29 -24.28
CA VAL A 91 -18.78 -2.93 -23.97
C VAL A 91 -17.33 -2.69 -24.41
N LEU A 92 -16.44 -3.67 -24.22
CA LEU A 92 -15.04 -3.54 -24.67
C LEU A 92 -14.95 -3.37 -26.19
N ARG A 93 -15.66 -4.21 -26.95
CA ARG A 93 -15.68 -4.16 -28.41
C ARG A 93 -16.34 -2.88 -28.95
N GLU A 94 -17.32 -2.34 -28.23
CA GLU A 94 -18.02 -1.09 -28.58
C GLU A 94 -17.21 0.17 -28.24
N ARG A 95 -16.44 0.18 -27.15
CA ARG A 95 -15.75 1.39 -26.67
C ARG A 95 -14.30 1.48 -27.11
N TYR A 96 -13.60 0.36 -27.26
CA TYR A 96 -12.16 0.34 -27.43
C TYR A 96 -11.73 -0.56 -28.60
N SER A 97 -10.69 -0.13 -29.34
CA SER A 97 -10.04 -1.01 -30.32
C SER A 97 -9.16 -2.06 -29.67
N PHE A 98 -8.57 -1.73 -28.51
CA PHE A 98 -7.58 -2.55 -27.86
C PHE A 98 -7.76 -2.58 -26.34
N ILE A 99 -7.24 -3.63 -25.72
CA ILE A 99 -6.89 -3.63 -24.31
C ILE A 99 -5.37 -3.62 -24.14
N VAL A 100 -4.92 -3.19 -22.98
CA VAL A 100 -3.52 -3.21 -22.57
C VAL A 100 -3.43 -4.12 -21.35
N ALA A 101 -2.80 -5.28 -21.51
CA ALA A 101 -2.78 -6.29 -20.47
C ALA A 101 -1.35 -6.65 -20.02
N GLU A 102 -1.23 -7.04 -18.76
CA GLU A 102 -0.01 -7.69 -18.28
C GLU A 102 0.18 -9.05 -18.97
N THR A 103 1.41 -9.46 -19.25
CA THR A 103 1.71 -10.67 -20.04
C THR A 103 1.05 -11.94 -19.47
N SER A 104 0.97 -12.08 -18.15
CA SER A 104 0.28 -13.20 -17.50
C SER A 104 -1.22 -13.22 -17.80
N ILE A 105 -1.87 -12.05 -17.74
CA ILE A 105 -3.32 -11.87 -17.90
C ILE A 105 -3.73 -11.86 -19.38
N ALA A 106 -2.85 -11.35 -20.26
CA ALA A 106 -3.05 -11.34 -21.70
C ALA A 106 -3.42 -12.73 -22.26
N SER A 107 -2.64 -13.74 -21.88
CA SER A 107 -2.88 -15.13 -22.28
C SER A 107 -4.20 -15.68 -21.76
N GLU A 108 -4.62 -15.26 -20.57
CA GLU A 108 -5.84 -15.70 -19.92
C GLU A 108 -7.10 -15.13 -20.57
N LEU A 109 -7.09 -13.83 -20.92
CA LEU A 109 -8.23 -13.15 -21.53
C LEU A 109 -8.52 -13.66 -22.96
N CYS A 110 -7.50 -14.17 -23.64
CA CYS A 110 -7.59 -14.76 -24.98
C CYS A 110 -7.89 -16.27 -24.96
N ASP A 111 -7.89 -16.91 -23.79
CA ASP A 111 -8.17 -18.34 -23.63
C ASP A 111 -9.66 -18.66 -23.82
N VAL A 112 -10.01 -19.94 -23.79
CA VAL A 112 -11.41 -20.40 -23.84
C VAL A 112 -12.18 -19.86 -22.63
N LEU A 113 -13.45 -19.48 -22.86
CA LEU A 113 -14.35 -18.99 -21.83
C LEU A 113 -14.45 -19.97 -20.67
N ARG A 114 -14.22 -19.47 -19.45
CA ARG A 114 -14.37 -20.26 -18.23
C ARG A 114 -15.76 -20.10 -17.67
N VAL A 115 -16.44 -21.23 -17.57
CA VAL A 115 -17.79 -21.32 -17.02
C VAL A 115 -17.78 -22.33 -15.88
N CYS A 116 -18.40 -21.94 -14.77
CA CYS A 116 -18.55 -22.82 -13.63
C CYS A 116 -19.50 -23.98 -13.94
N PHE A 117 -19.10 -25.20 -13.60
CA PHE A 117 -19.92 -26.39 -13.83
C PHE A 117 -21.18 -26.45 -12.95
N VAL A 118 -21.23 -25.69 -11.85
CA VAL A 118 -22.34 -25.73 -10.88
C VAL A 118 -23.40 -24.68 -11.21
N CYS A 119 -23.00 -23.40 -11.32
CA CYS A 119 -23.95 -22.31 -11.58
C CYS A 119 -24.03 -21.89 -13.05
N HIS A 120 -23.15 -22.41 -13.91
CA HIS A 120 -23.07 -22.05 -15.33
C HIS A 120 -22.76 -20.57 -15.62
N GLU A 121 -22.26 -19.83 -14.62
CA GLU A 121 -21.81 -18.45 -14.77
C GLU A 121 -20.31 -18.37 -15.05
N TRP A 122 -19.87 -17.25 -15.61
CA TRP A 122 -18.45 -16.98 -15.84
C TRP A 122 -17.66 -16.96 -14.54
N ALA A 123 -16.44 -17.51 -14.57
CA ALA A 123 -15.60 -17.62 -13.39
C ALA A 123 -14.18 -17.09 -13.67
N SER A 124 -13.76 -16.08 -12.90
CA SER A 124 -12.40 -15.54 -12.96
C SER A 124 -11.37 -16.57 -12.48
N THR A 125 -10.07 -16.44 -12.83
CA THR A 125 -9.03 -17.35 -12.30
C THR A 125 -8.91 -17.28 -10.79
N VAL A 126 -9.16 -16.11 -10.20
CA VAL A 126 -9.01 -15.89 -8.76
C VAL A 126 -10.12 -16.60 -8.01
N GLU A 127 -11.33 -16.61 -8.56
CA GLU A 127 -12.52 -17.19 -7.92
C GLU A 127 -12.78 -18.63 -8.34
N SER A 128 -12.00 -19.19 -9.26
CA SER A 128 -12.22 -20.55 -9.77
C SER A 128 -11.04 -21.51 -9.59
N VAL A 129 -11.40 -22.79 -9.44
CA VAL A 129 -10.49 -23.93 -9.43
C VAL A 129 -10.85 -24.88 -10.59
N ARG A 130 -9.82 -25.48 -11.19
CA ARG A 130 -9.98 -26.47 -12.26
C ARG A 130 -9.77 -27.87 -11.69
N CYS A 131 -10.68 -28.80 -11.98
CA CYS A 131 -10.51 -30.21 -11.63
C CYS A 131 -9.43 -30.87 -12.50
N ASP A 132 -8.52 -31.63 -11.92
CA ASP A 132 -7.44 -32.30 -12.65
C ASP A 132 -7.96 -33.47 -13.51
N THR A 133 -8.99 -34.17 -13.04
CA THR A 133 -9.61 -35.31 -13.76
C THR A 133 -10.50 -34.85 -14.91
N CYS A 134 -11.57 -34.10 -14.62
CA CYS A 134 -12.56 -33.74 -15.63
C CYS A 134 -12.27 -32.41 -16.34
N ARG A 135 -11.26 -31.65 -15.89
CA ARG A 135 -10.83 -30.38 -16.49
C ARG A 135 -11.86 -29.25 -16.47
N ASN A 136 -13.03 -29.44 -15.85
CA ASN A 136 -14.05 -28.42 -15.64
C ASN A 136 -13.63 -27.39 -14.59
N PHE A 137 -14.21 -26.19 -14.68
CA PHE A 137 -14.00 -25.08 -13.75
C PHE A 137 -15.15 -25.00 -12.74
N PHE A 138 -14.84 -24.59 -11.52
CA PHE A 138 -15.78 -24.46 -10.42
C PHE A 138 -15.45 -23.17 -9.67
N HIS A 139 -16.45 -22.32 -9.39
CA HIS A 139 -16.24 -21.25 -8.41
C HIS A 139 -15.94 -21.86 -7.05
N MET A 140 -14.99 -21.28 -6.33
CA MET A 140 -14.64 -21.74 -4.99
C MET A 140 -15.82 -21.69 -4.02
N GLN A 141 -16.72 -20.72 -4.21
CA GLN A 141 -17.95 -20.50 -3.43
C GLN A 141 -19.09 -21.46 -3.81
N CYS A 142 -19.11 -21.99 -5.04
CA CYS A 142 -20.13 -22.96 -5.47
C CYS A 142 -19.85 -24.39 -5.01
N LEU A 143 -18.67 -24.64 -4.42
CA LEU A 143 -18.32 -25.93 -3.85
C LEU A 143 -18.98 -26.13 -2.50
N THR A 144 -19.21 -27.39 -2.10
CA THR A 144 -19.78 -27.73 -0.80
C THR A 144 -18.84 -28.72 -0.09
N PRO A 145 -18.12 -28.30 0.97
CA PRO A 145 -18.06 -26.94 1.51
C PRO A 145 -17.31 -25.95 0.58
N PRO A 146 -17.59 -24.63 0.67
CA PRO A 146 -16.87 -23.61 -0.09
C PRO A 146 -15.37 -23.62 0.22
N LEU A 147 -14.54 -23.42 -0.80
CA LEU A 147 -13.10 -23.24 -0.63
C LEU A 147 -12.79 -21.77 -0.31
N SER A 148 -12.06 -21.53 0.79
CA SER A 148 -11.60 -20.18 1.16
C SER A 148 -10.33 -19.76 0.42
N THR A 149 -9.50 -20.73 0.03
CA THR A 149 -8.25 -20.47 -0.70
C THR A 149 -8.05 -21.51 -1.80
N LYS A 150 -7.37 -21.07 -2.87
CA LYS A 150 -7.01 -21.95 -3.97
C LYS A 150 -5.98 -22.98 -3.52
N PRO A 151 -6.07 -24.25 -3.94
CA PRO A 151 -5.05 -25.25 -3.67
C PRO A 151 -3.65 -24.75 -4.07
N ALA A 152 -2.65 -25.03 -3.23
CA ALA A 152 -1.30 -24.54 -3.44
C ALA A 152 -0.74 -24.97 -4.81
N LYS A 153 0.03 -24.09 -5.44
CA LYS A 153 0.60 -24.31 -6.77
C LYS A 153 1.47 -25.59 -6.75
N GLY A 154 1.08 -26.61 -7.52
CA GLY A 154 1.75 -27.90 -7.56
C GLY A 154 0.94 -29.06 -6.97
N TYR A 155 -0.20 -28.79 -6.33
CA TYR A 155 -1.14 -29.81 -5.88
C TYR A 155 -2.32 -29.92 -6.86
N SER A 156 -2.65 -31.14 -7.27
CA SER A 156 -3.85 -31.42 -8.07
C SER A 156 -5.09 -31.39 -7.18
N TRP A 157 -6.16 -30.78 -7.66
CA TRP A 157 -7.46 -30.78 -7.00
C TRP A 157 -8.47 -31.50 -7.89
N ASN A 158 -9.30 -32.34 -7.28
CA ASN A 158 -10.32 -33.12 -7.96
C ASN A 158 -11.68 -32.70 -7.40
N CYS A 159 -12.67 -32.54 -8.27
CA CYS A 159 -14.03 -32.24 -7.82
C CYS A 159 -14.64 -33.45 -7.11
N ALA A 160 -15.61 -33.22 -6.22
CA ALA A 160 -16.26 -34.29 -5.44
C ALA A 160 -16.78 -35.46 -6.31
N PRO A 161 -17.37 -35.25 -7.51
CA PRO A 161 -17.72 -36.36 -8.40
C PRO A 161 -16.53 -37.22 -8.84
N CYS A 162 -15.40 -36.60 -9.20
CA CYS A 162 -14.21 -37.33 -9.64
C CYS A 162 -13.48 -38.01 -8.47
N ALA A 163 -13.51 -37.42 -7.27
CA ALA A 163 -12.98 -38.04 -6.07
C ALA A 163 -13.77 -39.32 -5.72
N ARG A 164 -15.12 -39.25 -5.73
CA ARG A 164 -15.97 -40.43 -5.49
C ARG A 164 -15.72 -41.56 -6.49
N GLN A 165 -15.63 -41.23 -7.78
CA GLN A 165 -15.32 -42.23 -8.82
C GLN A 165 -13.95 -42.88 -8.61
N HIS A 166 -12.96 -42.12 -8.12
CA HIS A 166 -11.65 -42.67 -7.81
C HIS A 166 -11.72 -43.61 -6.59
N ASP A 167 -12.45 -43.24 -5.54
CA ASP A 167 -12.61 -44.05 -4.33
C ASP A 167 -13.36 -45.35 -4.62
N GLU A 168 -14.44 -45.30 -5.43
CA GLU A 168 -15.19 -46.48 -5.90
C GLU A 168 -14.27 -47.48 -6.64
N VAL A 169 -13.39 -46.98 -7.52
CA VAL A 169 -12.42 -47.83 -8.24
C VAL A 169 -11.39 -48.46 -7.30
N VAL A 170 -10.96 -47.74 -6.25
CA VAL A 170 -10.02 -48.26 -5.25
C VAL A 170 -10.67 -49.34 -4.38
N GLU A 171 -11.94 -49.18 -4.01
CA GLU A 171 -12.70 -50.20 -3.28
C GLU A 171 -12.92 -51.46 -4.13
N GLU A 172 -13.29 -51.32 -5.41
CA GLU A 172 -13.48 -52.46 -6.32
C GLU A 172 -12.18 -53.21 -6.63
N GLN A 173 -11.04 -52.52 -6.69
CA GLN A 173 -9.74 -53.12 -7.00
C GLN A 173 -9.01 -53.72 -5.78
N GLY A 174 -9.65 -53.71 -4.60
CA GLY A 174 -9.22 -54.53 -3.45
C GLY A 174 -7.83 -54.18 -2.88
N VAL A 175 -7.31 -52.99 -3.13
CA VAL A 175 -6.13 -52.46 -2.42
C VAL A 175 -6.59 -51.82 -1.11
N GLY A 176 -7.11 -52.67 -0.22
CA GLY A 176 -7.46 -52.30 1.14
C GLY A 176 -6.21 -51.84 1.89
N GLY A 177 -6.22 -50.58 2.30
CA GLY A 177 -5.24 -50.03 3.24
C GLY A 177 -5.22 -50.86 4.53
N GLY A 178 -4.00 -51.13 5.02
CA GLY A 178 -3.76 -51.92 6.23
C GLY A 178 -4.48 -51.35 7.44
N GLY A 179 -5.56 -52.01 7.84
CA GLY A 179 -6.12 -51.94 9.19
C GLY A 179 -5.22 -52.69 10.16
N LEU A 180 -5.01 -52.09 11.34
CA LEU A 180 -4.03 -52.46 12.36
C LEU A 180 -4.34 -53.75 13.15
N ASP A 181 -5.15 -54.68 12.64
CA ASP A 181 -5.58 -55.87 13.40
C ASP A 181 -5.65 -57.15 12.55
N ALA A 182 -4.59 -57.50 11.83
CA ALA A 182 -4.45 -58.83 11.21
C ALA A 182 -3.31 -59.63 11.86
N PRO A 183 -3.55 -60.89 12.31
CA PRO A 183 -2.55 -61.68 13.00
C PRO A 183 -1.46 -62.17 12.06
N SER A 184 -0.21 -62.11 12.55
CA SER A 184 1.00 -62.58 11.89
C SER A 184 0.84 -63.97 11.30
N SER A 185 1.00 -64.10 9.98
CA SER A 185 1.27 -65.37 9.33
C SER A 185 2.32 -65.17 8.25
N SER A 186 3.46 -65.81 8.50
CA SER A 186 4.63 -65.94 7.65
C SER A 186 4.28 -66.60 6.31
N ALA A 187 4.57 -65.94 5.20
CA ALA A 187 4.72 -66.60 3.90
C ALA A 187 5.68 -65.82 3.00
N THR A 188 6.92 -66.33 2.97
CA THR A 188 7.81 -66.49 1.81
C THR A 188 7.65 -65.55 0.60
N VAL A 189 8.68 -64.71 0.47
CA VAL A 189 9.19 -64.10 -0.77
C VAL A 189 9.44 -65.17 -1.84
N HIS A 190 8.88 -65.04 -3.05
CA HIS A 190 9.51 -65.43 -4.33
C HIS A 190 8.75 -64.87 -5.57
N GLY A 191 9.19 -63.70 -6.06
CA GLY A 191 9.26 -63.25 -7.48
C GLY A 191 7.99 -63.14 -8.37
N PRO A 192 8.10 -62.60 -9.61
CA PRO A 192 9.21 -61.88 -10.22
C PRO A 192 8.87 -60.43 -10.63
N ARG A 193 9.94 -59.63 -10.66
CA ARG A 193 10.02 -58.26 -11.17
C ARG A 193 9.79 -58.27 -12.70
N SER A 194 8.58 -57.92 -13.15
CA SER A 194 8.33 -57.59 -14.56
C SER A 194 8.52 -56.09 -14.77
N THR A 195 9.73 -55.72 -15.20
CA THR A 195 10.01 -54.43 -15.81
C THR A 195 9.38 -54.41 -17.20
N GLN A 196 8.13 -53.96 -17.32
CA GLN A 196 7.60 -53.50 -18.59
C GLN A 196 7.68 -51.99 -18.67
N SER A 197 8.72 -51.54 -19.38
CA SER A 197 8.81 -50.19 -19.91
C SER A 197 7.70 -49.99 -20.95
N THR A 198 6.53 -49.51 -20.55
CA THR A 198 5.60 -48.93 -21.52
C THR A 198 6.13 -47.57 -21.94
N LYS A 199 6.83 -47.54 -23.08
CA LYS A 199 7.11 -46.32 -23.84
C LYS A 199 5.80 -45.53 -23.95
N ARG A 200 5.66 -44.45 -23.19
CA ARG A 200 4.59 -43.46 -23.38
C ARG A 200 4.76 -42.85 -24.78
N LYS A 201 4.09 -43.42 -25.77
CA LYS A 201 3.76 -42.71 -27.01
C LYS A 201 2.97 -41.48 -26.59
N ARG A 202 3.52 -40.28 -26.82
CA ARG A 202 2.77 -39.02 -26.72
C ARG A 202 1.71 -39.04 -27.82
N THR A 203 0.55 -39.61 -27.54
CA THR A 203 -0.64 -39.41 -28.34
C THR A 203 -1.07 -37.96 -28.14
N ARG A 204 -0.72 -37.09 -29.09
CA ARG A 204 -1.46 -35.83 -29.29
C ARG A 204 -2.87 -36.24 -29.71
N SER A 205 -3.76 -36.39 -28.74
CA SER A 205 -5.19 -36.57 -29.01
C SER A 205 -5.73 -35.24 -29.54
N ASN A 206 -5.67 -35.08 -30.87
CA ASN A 206 -6.52 -34.16 -31.63
C ASN A 206 -7.96 -34.65 -31.54
N LEU A 207 -8.60 -34.54 -30.37
CA LEU A 207 -9.97 -35.02 -30.16
C LEU A 207 -10.97 -33.87 -29.97
N PHE A 208 -10.83 -32.84 -30.79
CA PHE A 208 -11.90 -31.90 -31.21
C PHE A 208 -11.49 -31.34 -32.58
N SER A 209 -11.44 -32.23 -33.60
CA SER A 209 -11.66 -31.78 -34.97
C SER A 209 -13.15 -31.53 -35.09
N ASP A 210 -13.53 -30.41 -35.69
CA ASP A 210 -14.90 -30.03 -36.06
C ASP A 210 -15.67 -29.21 -35.01
N VAL A 211 -14.99 -28.34 -34.26
CA VAL A 211 -15.59 -27.03 -34.02
C VAL A 211 -15.22 -26.18 -35.23
N LEU A 212 -16.18 -25.97 -36.12
CA LEU A 212 -16.09 -24.92 -37.13
C LEU A 212 -15.60 -23.67 -36.40
N GLU A 213 -14.39 -23.21 -36.71
CA GLU A 213 -13.97 -21.84 -36.41
C GLU A 213 -15.16 -20.98 -36.84
N PRO A 214 -15.87 -20.30 -35.92
CA PRO A 214 -16.87 -19.35 -36.37
C PRO A 214 -16.06 -18.35 -37.19
N GLU A 215 -16.25 -18.37 -38.51
CA GLU A 215 -15.74 -17.35 -39.40
C GLU A 215 -16.26 -16.04 -38.80
N ASN A 216 -15.42 -15.36 -38.03
CA ASN A 216 -15.73 -14.13 -37.34
C ASN A 216 -15.81 -13.01 -38.38
N LYS A 217 -16.79 -13.11 -39.28
CA LYS A 217 -17.19 -12.07 -40.24
C LYS A 217 -17.74 -10.82 -39.53
N ILE A 218 -17.94 -10.87 -38.22
CA ILE A 218 -18.54 -9.79 -37.44
C ILE A 218 -17.54 -8.68 -37.05
N VAL A 219 -16.21 -8.91 -37.02
CA VAL A 219 -15.34 -8.05 -36.19
C VAL A 219 -14.37 -7.10 -36.92
N LEU A 220 -14.61 -6.81 -38.20
CA LEU A 220 -13.95 -5.70 -38.93
C LEU A 220 -14.98 -4.90 -39.74
N SER A 221 -16.20 -4.76 -39.24
CA SER A 221 -17.33 -4.19 -39.96
C SER A 221 -17.19 -2.68 -40.23
N SER A 222 -16.50 -1.93 -39.35
CA SER A 222 -16.29 -0.49 -39.51
C SER A 222 -14.88 -0.16 -40.04
N PRO A 223 -14.72 0.89 -40.89
CA PRO A 223 -13.42 1.47 -41.21
C PRO A 223 -12.59 1.80 -39.96
N MET A 224 -13.24 2.17 -38.85
CA MET A 224 -12.59 2.45 -37.58
C MET A 224 -11.92 1.21 -36.97
N ASP A 225 -12.49 0.02 -37.18
CA ASP A 225 -11.92 -1.24 -36.67
C ASP A 225 -10.68 -1.67 -37.44
N ARG A 226 -10.71 -1.49 -38.77
CA ARG A 226 -9.60 -1.81 -39.67
C ARG A 226 -8.39 -0.92 -39.45
N GLU A 227 -8.62 0.26 -38.88
CA GLU A 227 -7.57 1.23 -38.57
C GLU A 227 -7.24 1.27 -37.07
N GLY A 228 -8.02 0.62 -36.20
CA GLY A 228 -7.80 0.61 -34.76
C GLY A 228 -8.05 1.97 -34.10
N LEU A 229 -9.02 2.73 -34.61
CA LEU A 229 -9.30 4.13 -34.22
C LEU A 229 -10.49 4.27 -33.27
N ARG A 230 -11.02 3.17 -32.73
CA ARG A 230 -12.16 3.22 -31.80
C ARG A 230 -11.66 3.67 -30.44
N CYS A 231 -12.21 4.79 -29.96
CA CYS A 231 -11.81 5.41 -28.70
C CYS A 231 -13.01 5.67 -27.80
N PHE A 232 -12.80 5.57 -26.50
CA PHE A 232 -13.69 6.07 -25.47
C PHE A 232 -12.94 7.08 -24.62
N GLN A 233 -13.55 8.26 -24.39
CA GLN A 233 -12.89 9.40 -23.72
C GLN A 233 -11.53 9.77 -24.34
N GLY A 234 -11.41 9.63 -25.66
CA GLY A 234 -10.19 9.96 -26.41
C GLY A 234 -9.10 8.88 -26.41
N TRP A 235 -9.32 7.72 -25.79
CA TRP A 235 -8.33 6.65 -25.70
C TRP A 235 -8.77 5.36 -26.40
N PRO A 236 -7.90 4.74 -27.22
CA PRO A 236 -8.23 3.50 -27.93
C PRO A 236 -7.93 2.23 -27.13
N TYR A 237 -7.41 2.39 -25.91
CA TYR A 237 -6.97 1.30 -25.05
C TYR A 237 -7.70 1.33 -23.70
N ARG A 238 -7.96 0.14 -23.14
CA ARG A 238 -8.35 -0.05 -21.73
C ARG A 238 -7.36 -0.98 -21.01
N TYR A 239 -6.88 -0.59 -19.83
CA TYR A 239 -5.96 -1.43 -19.05
C TYR A 239 -6.67 -2.61 -18.37
N PHE A 240 -6.01 -3.76 -18.37
CA PHE A 240 -6.37 -4.97 -17.61
C PHE A 240 -5.12 -5.57 -16.96
N GLY A 241 -5.10 -5.62 -15.64
CA GLY A 241 -4.01 -6.21 -14.87
C GLY A 241 -4.47 -6.82 -13.56
N GLU A 242 -3.51 -7.12 -12.69
CA GLU A 242 -3.76 -7.78 -11.39
C GLU A 242 -4.69 -6.94 -10.48
N HIS A 243 -4.71 -5.62 -10.69
CA HIS A 243 -5.46 -4.65 -9.88
C HIS A 243 -6.65 -4.01 -10.62
N SER A 244 -7.20 -4.71 -11.61
CA SER A 244 -8.42 -4.32 -12.30
C SER A 244 -9.38 -5.49 -12.36
N SER A 245 -10.67 -5.24 -12.14
CA SER A 245 -11.73 -6.21 -12.35
C SER A 245 -12.29 -6.11 -13.77
N ALA A 246 -12.83 -7.22 -14.29
CA ALA A 246 -13.55 -7.22 -15.56
C ALA A 246 -14.78 -6.29 -15.54
N MET A 247 -15.39 -6.12 -14.36
CA MET A 247 -16.58 -5.28 -14.19
C MET A 247 -16.27 -3.77 -14.20
N ASP A 248 -15.01 -3.37 -14.00
CA ASP A 248 -14.61 -1.95 -13.97
C ASP A 248 -14.93 -1.24 -15.31
N VAL A 249 -15.10 -2.01 -16.39
CA VAL A 249 -15.49 -1.52 -17.73
C VAL A 249 -16.80 -0.72 -17.71
N PHE A 250 -17.70 -1.00 -16.76
CA PHE A 250 -18.96 -0.28 -16.63
C PHE A 250 -18.82 1.10 -15.96
N ASP A 251 -17.77 1.31 -15.16
CA ASP A 251 -17.49 2.62 -14.57
C ASP A 251 -16.89 3.57 -15.62
N SER A 252 -17.58 4.69 -15.85
CA SER A 252 -17.16 5.72 -16.78
C SER A 252 -15.99 6.56 -16.27
N HIS A 253 -15.71 6.55 -14.97
CA HIS A 253 -14.61 7.30 -14.34
C HIS A 253 -13.39 6.44 -14.04
N ASP A 254 -13.45 5.15 -14.39
CA ASP A 254 -12.35 4.25 -14.12
C ASP A 254 -11.08 4.64 -14.88
N SER A 255 -9.95 4.58 -14.19
CA SER A 255 -8.66 4.96 -14.77
C SER A 255 -8.22 3.98 -15.85
N ILE A 256 -7.92 4.54 -17.02
CA ILE A 256 -7.39 3.83 -18.18
C ILE A 256 -5.90 3.46 -18.06
N TYR A 257 -5.19 4.03 -17.08
CA TYR A 257 -3.75 3.86 -16.94
C TYR A 257 -3.40 2.53 -16.27
N PRO A 258 -2.26 1.91 -16.65
CA PRO A 258 -1.75 0.76 -15.93
C PRO A 258 -1.54 1.05 -14.44
N ARG A 259 -1.92 0.08 -13.59
CA ARG A 259 -1.84 0.19 -12.14
C ARG A 259 -0.59 -0.53 -11.65
N ALA A 260 0.14 0.09 -10.74
CA ALA A 260 1.29 -0.53 -10.08
C ALA A 260 0.92 -0.98 -8.67
N VAL A 261 1.50 -2.11 -8.27
CA VAL A 261 1.49 -2.55 -6.86
C VAL A 261 2.30 -1.56 -6.03
N THR A 262 1.84 -1.24 -4.82
CA THR A 262 2.68 -0.57 -3.83
C THR A 262 3.85 -1.49 -3.45
N ARG A 263 5.09 -0.97 -3.42
CA ARG A 263 6.28 -1.73 -2.94
C ARG A 263 6.22 -2.11 -1.45
N ILE A 264 5.16 -1.69 -0.77
CA ILE A 264 4.87 -1.97 0.63
C ILE A 264 4.32 -3.39 0.70
N GLY A 265 4.98 -4.29 1.41
CA GLY A 265 4.51 -5.67 1.55
C GLY A 265 3.14 -5.73 2.27
N PRO A 266 2.37 -6.83 2.12
CA PRO A 266 1.03 -6.94 2.70
C PRO A 266 0.98 -6.67 4.22
N LYS A 267 2.06 -7.03 4.93
CA LYS A 267 2.23 -6.80 6.37
C LYS A 267 2.23 -5.32 6.78
N PHE A 268 2.51 -4.43 5.85
CA PHE A 268 2.65 -2.99 6.07
C PHE A 268 1.51 -2.20 5.42
N GLN A 269 0.49 -2.89 4.89
CA GLN A 269 -0.72 -2.29 4.35
C GLN A 269 -1.84 -2.46 5.37
N ALA A 270 -2.73 -1.47 5.44
CA ALA A 270 -3.96 -1.62 6.22
C ALA A 270 -4.86 -2.66 5.54
N ASN A 271 -5.39 -3.60 6.31
CA ASN A 271 -6.46 -4.46 5.82
C ASN A 271 -7.74 -3.61 5.74
N VAL A 272 -8.02 -3.06 4.55
CA VAL A 272 -9.21 -2.25 4.33
C VAL A 272 -10.36 -3.21 4.01
N LEU A 273 -11.21 -3.43 5.01
CA LEU A 273 -12.48 -4.12 4.82
C LEU A 273 -13.30 -3.40 3.74
N SER A 274 -14.01 -4.17 2.92
CA SER A 274 -15.01 -3.65 1.99
C SER A 274 -16.10 -2.86 2.74
N CYS A 275 -16.83 -2.00 2.03
CA CYS A 275 -17.90 -1.19 2.64
C CYS A 275 -18.95 -2.08 3.35
N GLU A 276 -19.26 -3.23 2.76
CA GLU A 276 -20.21 -4.20 3.32
C GLU A 276 -19.65 -4.86 4.60
N GLU A 277 -18.38 -5.26 4.59
CA GLU A 277 -17.70 -5.82 5.77
C GLU A 277 -17.56 -4.80 6.91
N GLN A 278 -17.28 -3.52 6.59
CA GLN A 278 -17.23 -2.44 7.58
C GLN A 278 -18.58 -2.25 8.28
N GLN A 279 -19.68 -2.26 7.52
CA GLN A 279 -21.03 -2.12 8.08
C GLN A 279 -21.42 -3.31 8.98
N GLN A 280 -20.96 -4.51 8.65
CA GLN A 280 -21.18 -5.69 9.49
C GLN A 280 -20.33 -5.62 10.78
N HIS A 281 -19.08 -5.16 10.68
CA HIS A 281 -18.20 -4.97 11.84
C HIS A 281 -18.74 -3.92 12.82
N SER A 282 -19.25 -2.79 12.34
CA SER A 282 -19.86 -1.75 13.20
C SER A 282 -21.10 -2.24 13.96
N LYS A 283 -21.86 -3.17 13.37
CA LYS A 283 -23.02 -3.79 14.04
C LYS A 283 -22.59 -4.79 15.12
N ASN A 284 -21.47 -5.47 14.93
CA ASN A 284 -20.95 -6.46 15.88
C ASN A 284 -20.24 -5.81 17.08
N THR A 285 -19.50 -4.71 16.89
CA THR A 285 -18.88 -3.98 18.01
C THR A 285 -19.90 -3.33 18.93
N SER A 286 -21.06 -2.92 18.41
CA SER A 286 -22.21 -2.47 19.22
C SER A 286 -22.76 -3.53 20.18
N LEU A 287 -22.55 -4.83 19.90
CA LEU A 287 -23.10 -5.93 20.72
C LEU A 287 -22.12 -6.37 21.83
N LEU A 288 -20.82 -6.18 21.64
CA LEU A 288 -19.77 -6.56 22.62
C LEU A 288 -19.57 -5.52 23.73
N ALA A 289 -19.98 -4.26 23.53
CA ALA A 289 -19.94 -3.24 24.57
C ALA A 289 -20.90 -3.50 25.77
N LYS A 290 -21.72 -4.56 25.72
CA LYS A 290 -22.66 -4.94 26.80
C LYS A 290 -22.21 -6.13 27.66
N SER A 291 -21.04 -6.72 27.43
CA SER A 291 -20.55 -7.81 28.28
C SER A 291 -19.13 -7.55 28.75
N SER A 292 -18.97 -7.24 30.04
CA SER A 292 -17.68 -7.21 30.72
C SER A 292 -16.97 -8.56 30.59
N PRO A 293 -15.70 -8.63 30.13
CA PRO A 293 -15.02 -9.91 30.02
C PRO A 293 -14.45 -10.31 31.38
N ARG A 294 -15.01 -11.38 31.96
CA ARG A 294 -14.37 -12.14 33.05
C ARG A 294 -13.10 -12.81 32.52
N LYS A 295 -11.96 -12.51 33.13
CA LYS A 295 -10.67 -13.18 32.88
C LYS A 295 -10.77 -14.66 33.22
N ASN A 296 -10.77 -15.54 32.21
CA ASN A 296 -10.49 -16.97 32.39
C ASN A 296 -9.06 -17.25 31.95
N ARG A 297 -8.24 -17.69 32.91
CA ARG A 297 -6.81 -17.96 32.77
C ARG A 297 -6.63 -19.44 32.40
N THR A 298 -6.38 -19.75 31.13
CA THR A 298 -5.94 -21.10 30.71
C THR A 298 -4.48 -21.06 30.30
N THR A 299 -3.66 -21.75 31.06
CA THR A 299 -2.22 -21.94 30.87
C THR A 299 -1.93 -22.89 29.71
N PHE A 300 -1.23 -22.43 28.67
CA PHE A 300 -0.58 -23.30 27.69
C PHE A 300 0.95 -23.22 27.82
N LYS A 301 1.58 -24.40 27.88
CA LYS A 301 3.03 -24.60 28.04
C LYS A 301 3.78 -24.27 26.75
N MET A 302 4.84 -23.48 26.86
CA MET A 302 5.80 -23.25 25.79
C MET A 302 6.76 -24.43 25.62
N PHE A 303 6.97 -24.84 24.36
CA PHE A 303 8.08 -25.70 23.94
C PHE A 303 9.22 -24.80 23.44
N HIS A 304 10.42 -24.95 24.02
CA HIS A 304 11.64 -24.33 23.54
C HIS A 304 12.20 -25.08 22.32
N ALA A 305 12.53 -24.35 21.25
CA ALA A 305 13.47 -24.80 20.23
C ALA A 305 14.55 -23.72 20.04
N LYS A 306 15.80 -24.13 20.29
CA LYS A 306 17.03 -23.33 20.12
C LYS A 306 17.43 -23.22 18.65
N GLY A 307 17.95 -22.07 18.26
CA GLY A 307 19.03 -22.00 17.27
C GLY A 307 19.05 -20.78 16.35
N VAL A 308 19.98 -19.87 16.62
CA VAL A 308 21.11 -19.46 15.74
C VAL A 308 21.31 -17.93 15.75
N ASP A 309 22.50 -17.55 16.22
CA ASP A 309 23.06 -16.20 16.38
C ASP A 309 23.20 -15.42 15.07
N THR A 310 22.77 -14.15 15.06
CA THR A 310 23.33 -13.10 14.21
C THR A 310 23.29 -11.72 14.89
N MET A 311 24.49 -11.30 15.33
CA MET A 311 25.05 -9.97 15.62
C MET A 311 24.15 -8.77 16.02
N ASP A 312 24.42 -8.30 17.25
CA ASP A 312 23.91 -7.14 17.97
C ASP A 312 23.97 -5.78 17.25
N VAL A 313 22.85 -5.07 17.30
CA VAL A 313 22.77 -3.60 17.31
C VAL A 313 22.03 -3.21 18.60
N ASP A 314 22.69 -2.43 19.45
CA ASP A 314 22.20 -1.86 20.71
C ASP A 314 20.69 -1.58 20.69
N THR A 315 19.93 -2.48 21.31
CA THR A 315 18.53 -2.28 21.64
C THR A 315 18.47 -2.02 23.14
N ASN A 316 18.39 -0.73 23.51
CA ASN A 316 17.96 -0.33 24.84
C ASN A 316 16.65 -1.05 25.17
N ASP A 317 16.59 -1.64 26.37
CA ASP A 317 15.46 -2.34 26.97
C ASP A 317 14.12 -1.70 26.62
N ARG A 318 13.45 -2.24 25.59
CA ARG A 318 11.99 -2.13 25.47
C ARG A 318 11.46 -3.27 26.31
N GLU A 319 10.84 -2.94 27.44
CA GLU A 319 9.89 -3.85 28.07
C GLU A 319 8.98 -4.39 26.96
N GLU A 320 9.01 -5.72 26.76
CA GLU A 320 8.08 -6.41 25.88
C GLU A 320 6.68 -6.18 26.45
N THR A 321 6.01 -5.13 25.96
CA THR A 321 4.56 -5.00 26.08
C THR A 321 3.98 -6.23 25.39
N SER A 322 3.38 -7.14 26.17
CA SER A 322 2.66 -8.30 25.66
C SER A 322 1.73 -7.87 24.52
N GLU A 323 1.69 -8.66 23.45
CA GLU A 323 0.83 -8.38 22.27
C GLU A 323 -0.67 -8.22 22.64
N ASP A 324 -1.06 -8.61 23.85
CA ASP A 324 -2.38 -8.42 24.44
C ASP A 324 -2.71 -6.95 24.84
N ASP A 325 -1.73 -6.05 24.90
CA ASP A 325 -1.92 -4.62 25.27
C ASP A 325 -1.92 -3.67 24.05
N ILE A 326 -2.09 -4.22 22.84
CA ILE A 326 -2.18 -3.39 21.63
C ILE A 326 -3.60 -2.82 21.53
N TYR A 327 -3.80 -1.64 22.12
CA TYR A 327 -5.02 -0.86 21.95
C TYR A 327 -5.37 -0.70 20.47
N GLU A 328 -6.65 -0.90 20.13
CA GLU A 328 -7.14 -0.66 18.77
C GLU A 328 -6.89 0.80 18.39
N ARG A 329 -6.21 1.05 17.27
CA ARG A 329 -5.85 2.40 16.83
C ARG A 329 -7.12 3.24 16.64
N GLY A 330 -7.27 4.31 17.44
CA GLY A 330 -8.42 5.21 17.39
C GLY A 330 -9.56 4.83 18.33
N SER A 331 -9.38 3.81 19.18
CA SER A 331 -10.24 3.58 20.34
C SER A 331 -10.06 4.67 21.40
N ASP A 332 -11.06 4.84 22.27
CA ASP A 332 -11.02 5.79 23.39
C ASP A 332 -9.84 5.53 24.34
N GLU A 333 -9.33 4.30 24.38
CA GLU A 333 -8.18 3.87 25.18
C GLU A 333 -6.86 4.47 24.65
N THR A 334 -6.83 4.93 23.39
CA THR A 334 -5.70 5.65 22.80
C THR A 334 -5.78 7.17 22.97
N ILE A 335 -6.85 7.68 23.60
CA ILE A 335 -7.14 9.12 23.72
C ILE A 335 -6.95 9.56 25.17
N ASN A 336 -6.07 10.54 25.39
CA ASN A 336 -5.99 11.25 26.67
C ASN A 336 -6.67 12.62 26.53
N VAL A 337 -7.78 12.82 27.24
CA VAL A 337 -8.56 14.06 27.19
C VAL A 337 -7.86 15.16 28.00
N ILE A 338 -7.27 16.11 27.29
CA ILE A 338 -6.51 17.22 27.91
C ILE A 338 -7.42 18.38 28.33
N CYS A 339 -8.50 18.62 27.59
CA CYS A 339 -9.45 19.69 27.84
C CYS A 339 -10.84 19.32 27.27
N ILE A 340 -11.90 19.70 27.98
CA ILE A 340 -13.29 19.63 27.53
C ILE A 340 -13.92 21.03 27.61
N PRO A 341 -14.96 21.33 26.82
CA PRO A 341 -15.68 22.59 26.96
C PRO A 341 -16.37 22.68 28.33
N PRO A 342 -16.54 23.89 28.89
CA PRO A 342 -17.28 24.07 30.14
C PRO A 342 -18.74 23.58 29.98
N PRO A 343 -19.32 22.90 31.00
CA PRO A 343 -20.66 22.32 30.91
C PRO A 343 -21.76 23.35 30.62
N ASP A 344 -21.56 24.59 31.06
CA ASP A 344 -22.43 25.73 30.83
C ASP A 344 -22.07 26.54 29.57
N LEU A 345 -21.02 26.13 28.84
CA LEU A 345 -20.47 26.81 27.65
C LEU A 345 -20.04 28.27 27.91
N ASP A 346 -19.89 28.67 29.18
CA ASP A 346 -19.52 30.02 29.58
C ASP A 346 -18.01 30.18 29.70
N TRP A 347 -17.39 30.66 28.62
CA TRP A 347 -15.94 30.90 28.56
C TRP A 347 -15.50 32.10 29.39
N SER A 348 -16.39 33.06 29.70
CA SER A 348 -16.03 34.23 30.49
C SER A 348 -15.62 33.87 31.92
N LYS A 349 -16.21 32.81 32.49
CA LYS A 349 -15.78 32.26 33.79
C LYS A 349 -14.39 31.63 33.73
N VAL A 350 -14.07 30.98 32.61
CA VAL A 350 -12.74 30.40 32.37
C VAL A 350 -11.68 31.50 32.24
N ASP A 351 -12.00 32.59 31.55
CA ASP A 351 -11.10 33.74 31.43
C ASP A 351 -10.83 34.39 32.80
N GLN A 352 -11.88 34.67 33.58
CA GLN A 352 -11.76 35.20 34.95
C GLN A 352 -10.93 34.28 35.86
N TYR A 353 -11.13 32.96 35.72
CA TYR A 353 -10.33 31.97 36.42
C TYR A 353 -8.85 32.08 36.04
N LEU A 354 -8.49 32.04 34.75
CA LEU A 354 -7.11 32.17 34.28
C LEU A 354 -6.46 33.48 34.72
N GLU A 355 -7.22 34.59 34.74
CA GLU A 355 -6.76 35.88 35.25
C GLU A 355 -6.51 35.89 36.75
N SER A 356 -7.28 35.13 37.54
CA SER A 356 -7.13 35.06 39.00
C SER A 356 -5.93 34.21 39.46
N LEU A 357 -5.39 33.34 38.59
CA LEU A 357 -4.37 32.36 38.98
C LEU A 357 -2.99 32.98 39.22
N ALA A 358 -2.31 32.44 40.23
CA ALA A 358 -0.91 32.68 40.52
C ALA A 358 -0.20 31.35 40.89
N ALA A 359 1.00 31.15 40.37
CA ALA A 359 1.87 30.01 40.70
C ALA A 359 3.13 30.55 41.41
N PRO A 360 3.07 30.85 42.72
CA PRO A 360 4.17 31.51 43.44
C PRO A 360 5.44 30.65 43.54
N ARG A 361 5.34 29.34 43.29
CA ARG A 361 6.45 28.38 43.34
C ARG A 361 7.03 28.04 41.96
N SER A 362 6.67 28.80 40.93
CA SER A 362 7.12 28.56 39.56
C SER A 362 7.63 29.81 38.87
N ASN A 363 8.62 29.63 38.00
CA ASN A 363 9.15 30.62 37.08
C ASN A 363 8.38 30.65 35.74
N ALA A 364 7.26 29.91 35.63
CA ALA A 364 6.42 29.94 34.44
C ALA A 364 5.74 31.31 34.30
N ALA A 365 5.92 31.95 33.15
CA ALA A 365 5.21 33.19 32.85
C ALA A 365 3.70 32.95 32.75
N LYS A 366 2.89 33.86 33.32
CA LYS A 366 1.42 33.76 33.35
C LYS A 366 0.79 33.55 31.96
N TYR A 367 1.34 34.23 30.95
CA TYR A 367 0.88 34.13 29.56
C TYR A 367 1.48 32.94 28.78
N SER A 368 2.23 32.06 29.43
CA SER A 368 2.80 30.88 28.78
C SER A 368 1.72 29.84 28.51
N TYR A 369 1.77 29.19 27.34
CA TYR A 369 0.91 28.02 27.06
C TYR A 369 1.03 26.93 28.13
N ARG A 370 2.19 26.80 28.80
CA ARG A 370 2.39 25.81 29.87
C ARG A 370 1.57 26.15 31.10
N PHE A 371 1.51 27.43 31.44
CA PHE A 371 0.70 27.95 32.54
C PHE A 371 -0.79 27.68 32.26
N MET A 372 -1.24 28.07 31.07
CA MET A 372 -2.64 27.88 30.64
C MET A 372 -3.01 26.39 30.54
N ASN A 373 -2.17 25.54 29.95
CA ASN A 373 -2.45 24.11 29.83
C ASN A 373 -2.60 23.44 31.20
N ARG A 374 -1.71 23.73 32.16
CA ARG A 374 -1.80 23.18 33.51
C ARG A 374 -3.09 23.64 34.21
N ALA A 375 -3.44 24.92 34.07
CA ALA A 375 -4.66 25.48 34.63
C ALA A 375 -5.91 24.79 34.06
N LEU A 376 -5.98 24.66 32.73
CA LEU A 376 -7.12 24.02 32.06
C LEU A 376 -7.22 22.53 32.35
N SER A 377 -6.10 21.80 32.39
CA SER A 377 -6.10 20.38 32.75
C SER A 377 -6.56 20.16 34.19
N LEU A 378 -6.16 21.02 35.15
CA LEU A 378 -6.66 20.95 36.52
C LEU A 378 -8.14 21.33 36.63
N LEU A 379 -8.60 22.30 35.84
CA LEU A 379 -10.00 22.70 35.79
C LEU A 379 -10.89 21.57 35.23
N CYS A 380 -10.42 20.89 34.18
CA CYS A 380 -11.12 19.73 33.62
C CYS A 380 -11.13 18.57 34.62
N ALA A 381 -10.01 18.29 35.28
CA ALA A 381 -9.91 17.25 36.30
C ALA A 381 -10.77 17.54 37.55
N SER A 382 -11.01 18.82 37.88
CA SER A 382 -11.89 19.19 38.99
C SER A 382 -13.38 19.17 38.64
N GLY A 383 -13.72 18.94 37.36
CA GLY A 383 -15.09 19.02 36.85
C GLY A 383 -15.62 20.45 36.85
N PHE A 384 -14.80 21.43 36.48
CA PHE A 384 -15.13 22.86 36.46
C PHE A 384 -15.44 23.47 37.84
N ARG A 385 -14.87 22.88 38.90
CA ARG A 385 -14.83 23.52 40.22
C ARG A 385 -13.64 24.48 40.28
N TYR A 386 -13.90 25.75 40.00
CA TYR A 386 -12.89 26.80 39.85
C TYR A 386 -12.04 27.03 41.11
N GLU A 387 -12.65 27.05 42.30
CA GLU A 387 -11.92 27.27 43.56
C GLU A 387 -10.97 26.11 43.90
N ASP A 388 -11.43 24.87 43.74
CA ASP A 388 -10.62 23.67 43.99
C ASP A 388 -9.45 23.59 43.00
N ALA A 389 -9.72 23.89 41.72
CA ALA A 389 -8.69 23.96 40.70
C ALA A 389 -7.66 25.06 40.99
N ALA A 390 -8.09 26.24 41.47
CA ALA A 390 -7.19 27.33 41.84
C ALA A 390 -6.28 26.96 43.03
N LYS A 391 -6.83 26.29 44.06
CA LYS A 391 -6.06 25.79 45.21
C LYS A 391 -4.98 24.80 44.76
N HIS A 392 -5.32 23.83 43.92
CA HIS A 392 -4.35 22.88 43.36
C HIS A 392 -3.33 23.56 42.46
N PHE A 393 -3.75 24.55 41.66
CA PHE A 393 -2.86 25.30 40.80
C PHE A 393 -1.81 26.09 41.60
N SER A 394 -2.20 26.71 42.72
CA SER A 394 -1.28 27.47 43.59
C SER A 394 -0.12 26.65 44.16
N GLN A 395 -0.30 25.33 44.25
CA GLN A 395 0.71 24.39 44.74
C GLN A 395 1.65 23.89 43.63
N SER A 396 1.34 24.21 42.36
CA SER A 396 2.13 23.76 41.20
C SER A 396 3.52 24.40 41.20
N ASN A 397 4.50 23.61 40.79
CA ASN A 397 5.91 23.96 40.73
C ASN A 397 6.45 23.88 39.29
N ASP A 398 7.71 24.23 39.08
CA ASP A 398 8.35 24.20 37.76
C ASP A 398 8.27 22.83 37.06
N THR A 399 8.32 21.72 37.81
CA THR A 399 8.21 20.38 37.21
C THR A 399 6.81 20.08 36.68
N ASP A 400 5.76 20.60 37.32
CA ASP A 400 4.37 20.46 36.86
C ASP A 400 4.14 21.17 35.52
N PHE A 401 4.91 22.22 35.25
CA PHE A 401 4.90 22.93 33.96
C PHE A 401 5.89 22.33 32.95
N GLY A 402 6.62 21.27 33.30
CA GLY A 402 7.73 20.70 32.53
C GLY A 402 8.86 21.73 32.29
N LEU A 403 9.01 22.68 33.20
CA LEU A 403 9.94 23.79 33.11
C LEU A 403 11.27 23.39 33.74
N PHE A 404 12.29 23.22 32.92
CA PHE A 404 13.64 22.91 33.39
C PHE A 404 14.55 24.09 33.10
N LEU A 405 14.89 24.81 34.17
CA LEU A 405 15.86 25.89 34.14
C LEU A 405 17.27 25.33 34.24
N LEU A 406 18.14 25.75 33.33
CA LEU A 406 19.58 25.59 33.50
C LEU A 406 20.05 26.60 34.54
N SER A 407 21.02 26.22 35.37
CA SER A 407 21.71 27.18 36.24
C SER A 407 22.57 28.12 35.39
N GLN A 408 23.03 29.22 35.98
CA GLN A 408 23.93 30.14 35.29
C GLN A 408 25.23 29.44 34.84
N GLU A 409 25.78 28.57 35.70
CA GLU A 409 26.98 27.77 35.38
C GLU A 409 26.74 26.81 34.20
N GLU A 410 25.55 26.20 34.13
CA GLU A 410 25.17 25.32 33.03
C GLU A 410 24.92 26.08 31.73
N GLU A 411 24.36 27.30 31.80
CA GLU A 411 24.20 28.18 30.64
C GLU A 411 25.57 28.63 30.09
N ASP A 412 26.50 28.99 30.97
CA ASP A 412 27.84 29.42 30.59
C ASP A 412 28.62 28.25 29.94
N LEU A 413 28.48 27.04 30.49
CA LEU A 413 29.05 25.83 29.92
C LEU A 413 28.42 25.47 28.56
N LEU A 414 27.11 25.65 28.42
CA LEU A 414 26.39 25.50 27.16
C LEU A 414 26.94 26.46 26.11
N GLU A 415 27.07 27.75 26.44
CA GLU A 415 27.59 28.78 25.55
C GLU A 415 29.04 28.49 25.14
N LYS A 416 29.90 28.14 26.11
CA LYS A 416 31.28 27.73 25.86
C LYS A 416 31.36 26.56 24.88
N THR A 417 30.53 25.53 25.08
CA THR A 417 30.50 24.35 24.21
C THR A 417 30.05 24.68 22.78
N ILE A 418 29.08 25.58 22.63
CA ILE A 418 28.60 26.04 21.30
C ILE A 418 29.69 26.82 20.56
N VAL A 419 30.47 27.63 21.28
CA VAL A 419 31.53 28.47 20.69
C VAL A 419 32.78 27.67 20.35
N GLU A 420 33.25 26.83 21.27
CA GLU A 420 34.53 26.13 21.15
C GLU A 420 34.45 24.83 20.33
N VAL A 421 33.30 24.14 20.35
CA VAL A 421 33.13 22.85 19.69
C VAL A 421 32.09 22.95 18.58
N THR A 422 30.82 22.75 18.90
CA THR A 422 29.65 22.86 18.02
C THR A 422 28.38 22.70 18.86
N GLY A 423 27.26 23.28 18.41
CA GLY A 423 25.94 23.10 19.03
C GLY A 423 25.26 21.75 18.77
N ASP A 424 26.01 20.67 18.51
CA ASP A 424 25.46 19.33 18.30
C ASP A 424 25.04 18.69 19.64
N MET A 425 23.90 18.01 19.65
CA MET A 425 23.28 17.42 20.84
C MET A 425 24.24 16.45 21.56
N ARG A 426 25.06 15.71 20.82
CA ARG A 426 26.07 14.81 21.41
C ARG A 426 27.10 15.55 22.24
N ASN A 427 27.55 16.72 21.78
CA ASN A 427 28.55 17.53 22.49
C ASN A 427 27.92 18.25 23.68
N LEU A 428 26.71 18.80 23.50
CA LEU A 428 25.96 19.45 24.59
C LEU A 428 25.62 18.45 25.72
N LYS A 429 25.29 17.19 25.38
CA LYS A 429 25.03 16.14 26.37
C LYS A 429 26.29 15.70 27.12
N LYS A 430 27.46 15.72 26.49
CA LYS A 430 28.75 15.50 27.18
C LYS A 430 29.08 16.63 28.15
N ALA A 431 28.78 17.87 27.78
CA ALA A 431 29.00 19.04 28.63
C ALA A 431 28.01 19.10 29.81
N LEU A 432 26.75 18.69 29.60
CA LEU A 432 25.69 18.68 30.62
C LEU A 432 25.22 17.24 30.91
N PRO A 433 26.04 16.41 31.59
CA PRO A 433 25.73 15.00 31.80
C PRO A 433 24.46 14.79 32.65
N ASN A 434 24.21 15.68 33.61
CA ASN A 434 23.07 15.61 34.54
C ASN A 434 21.73 16.03 33.91
N ARG A 435 21.72 16.55 32.68
CA ARG A 435 20.51 17.04 32.00
C ARG A 435 20.07 16.11 30.89
N THR A 436 18.77 15.84 30.77
CA THR A 436 18.26 15.05 29.64
C THR A 436 18.35 15.84 28.33
N PRO A 437 18.38 15.18 27.16
CA PRO A 437 18.37 15.90 25.88
C PRO A 437 17.22 16.90 25.75
N ALA A 438 16.02 16.55 26.25
CA ALA A 438 14.86 17.45 26.25
C ALA A 438 15.11 18.72 27.09
N GLN A 439 15.75 18.59 28.26
CA GLN A 439 16.10 19.72 29.12
C GLN A 439 17.16 20.62 28.47
N ILE A 440 18.17 20.02 27.82
CA ILE A 440 19.21 20.75 27.09
C ILE A 440 18.57 21.55 25.93
N VAL A 441 17.65 20.95 25.17
CA VAL A 441 16.92 21.65 24.10
C VAL A 441 16.13 22.83 24.66
N GLN A 442 15.41 22.64 25.78
CA GLN A 442 14.65 23.72 26.40
C GLN A 442 15.55 24.88 26.83
N GLY A 443 16.70 24.59 27.44
CA GLY A 443 17.72 25.58 27.79
C GLY A 443 18.30 26.29 26.57
N LEU A 444 18.56 25.55 25.49
CA LEU A 444 19.09 26.10 24.23
C LEU A 444 18.14 27.11 23.60
N TYR A 445 16.83 26.83 23.58
CA TYR A 445 15.83 27.78 23.06
C TYR A 445 15.73 29.04 23.93
N ARG A 446 15.86 28.91 25.26
CA ARG A 446 15.88 30.07 26.17
C ARG A 446 17.11 30.94 25.97
N TRP A 447 18.28 30.32 25.89
CA TRP A 447 19.54 30.99 25.57
C TRP A 447 19.44 31.74 24.24
N LYS A 448 18.91 31.10 23.19
CA LYS A 448 18.67 31.74 21.88
C LYS A 448 17.72 32.94 21.98
N LEU A 449 16.60 32.81 22.70
CA LEU A 449 15.64 33.90 22.89
C LEU A 449 16.24 35.08 23.66
N ARG A 450 17.07 34.81 24.68
CA ARG A 450 17.82 35.83 25.41
C ARG A 450 18.77 36.59 24.48
N ARG A 451 19.56 35.89 23.67
CA ARG A 451 20.45 36.53 22.68
C ARG A 451 19.69 37.31 21.61
N LEU A 452 18.54 36.81 21.15
CA LEU A 452 17.70 37.53 20.20
C LEU A 452 17.19 38.84 20.79
N LYS A 453 16.79 38.83 22.07
CA LYS A 453 16.42 40.04 22.81
C LYS A 453 17.60 41.02 22.94
N GLU A 454 18.80 40.55 23.27
CA GLU A 454 20.02 41.37 23.32
C GLU A 454 20.35 42.00 21.96
N ARG A 455 20.19 41.24 20.86
CA ARG A 455 20.34 41.74 19.48
C ARG A 455 19.36 42.86 19.17
N TRP A 456 18.09 42.66 19.49
CA TRP A 456 17.05 43.67 19.26
C TRP A 456 17.27 44.94 20.09
N GLN A 457 17.88 44.81 21.26
CA GLN A 457 18.25 45.94 22.13
C GLN A 457 19.59 46.60 21.77
N GLY A 458 20.27 46.14 20.70
CA GLY A 458 21.59 46.66 20.30
C GLY A 458 22.71 46.36 21.29
N ARG A 459 22.52 45.38 22.19
CA ARG A 459 23.48 44.98 23.22
C ARG A 459 24.34 43.78 22.83
N GLU A 460 24.01 43.12 21.71
CA GLU A 460 24.78 41.98 21.20
C GLU A 460 26.10 42.45 20.57
N ARG A 461 27.23 42.11 21.20
CA ARG A 461 28.58 42.43 20.71
C ARG A 461 29.11 41.42 19.70
N VAL A 462 28.68 40.15 19.77
CA VAL A 462 29.16 39.04 18.92
C VAL A 462 27.98 38.13 18.55
N LYS A 463 27.84 37.79 17.26
CA LYS A 463 26.80 36.89 16.76
C LYS A 463 27.25 35.45 16.96
N ILE A 464 26.66 34.78 17.94
CA ILE A 464 26.92 33.35 18.20
C ILE A 464 25.78 32.53 17.59
N THR A 465 26.15 31.55 16.76
CA THR A 465 25.21 30.59 16.17
C THR A 465 25.53 29.18 16.68
N LEU A 466 24.64 28.21 16.45
CA LEU A 466 24.93 26.80 16.75
C LEU A 466 26.14 26.24 15.99
N ARG A 467 26.67 26.97 15.00
CA ARG A 467 27.86 26.64 14.22
C ARG A 467 29.12 27.38 14.71
N GLY A 468 29.04 28.13 15.81
CA GLY A 468 30.16 28.90 16.38
C GLY A 468 29.92 30.42 16.38
N SER A 469 30.93 31.17 16.83
CA SER A 469 30.93 32.64 16.88
C SER A 469 31.37 33.27 15.55
N HIS A 470 30.65 34.29 15.11
CA HIS A 470 31.08 35.19 14.03
C HIS A 470 31.36 36.57 14.64
N THR A 471 32.62 37.02 14.56
CA THR A 471 32.98 38.41 14.83
C THR A 471 32.41 39.27 13.69
N GLN A 472 31.57 40.26 14.02
CA GLN A 472 31.17 41.28 13.06
C GLN A 472 32.39 42.18 12.80
N THR A 473 33.20 41.79 11.84
CA THR A 473 34.07 42.74 11.13
C THR A 473 33.34 43.09 9.84
N GLU A 474 32.83 44.32 9.80
CA GLU A 474 32.43 45.08 8.60
C GLU A 474 31.38 44.45 7.66
N GLU A 475 30.12 44.87 7.79
CA GLU A 475 29.45 45.67 6.76
C GLU A 475 28.02 46.00 7.20
N ARG A 476 27.65 47.29 7.08
CA ARG A 476 26.27 47.75 7.15
C ARG A 476 25.50 47.18 5.95
N GLN A 477 24.90 46.01 6.09
CA GLN A 477 23.72 45.67 5.31
C GLN A 477 22.52 45.70 6.24
N ARG A 478 21.71 46.76 6.08
CA ARG A 478 20.33 46.81 6.55
C ARG A 478 19.60 45.61 5.93
N GLU A 479 19.41 44.55 6.69
CA GLU A 479 18.31 43.62 6.43
C GLU A 479 17.02 44.38 6.76
N SER A 480 16.29 44.72 5.71
CA SER A 480 15.05 45.48 5.73
C SER A 480 14.03 44.86 6.68
N SER A 481 13.54 45.65 7.64
CA SER A 481 12.32 45.35 8.39
C SER A 481 11.15 45.11 7.43
N PRO A 482 10.22 44.19 7.73
CA PRO A 482 8.91 44.20 7.10
C PRO A 482 8.19 45.47 7.56
N ALA A 483 7.86 46.35 6.63
CA ALA A 483 7.06 47.53 6.91
C ALA A 483 5.70 47.11 7.46
N LEU A 484 5.41 47.48 8.71
CA LEU A 484 4.03 47.63 9.15
C LEU A 484 3.44 48.79 8.36
N VAL A 485 2.56 48.48 7.40
CA VAL A 485 1.65 49.46 6.82
C VAL A 485 0.62 49.80 7.89
N GLN A 486 0.83 50.91 8.59
CA GLN A 486 -0.22 51.58 9.34
C GLN A 486 -1.10 52.33 8.34
N ASN A 487 -2.25 51.74 8.01
CA ASN A 487 -3.35 52.47 7.40
C ASN A 487 -4.08 53.25 8.50
N THR A 488 -3.89 54.57 8.53
CA THR A 488 -4.87 55.52 9.08
C THR A 488 -4.64 56.88 8.42
N THR A 489 -5.44 57.17 7.39
CA THR A 489 -6.48 58.20 7.36
C THR A 489 -7.28 58.03 6.09
#